data_AF-A3Z2L6-F1
#
_entry.id   AF-A3Z2L6-F1
#
_cell.length_a   1.000
_cell.length_b   1.000
_cell.length_c   1.000
_cell.angle_alpha   90.00
_cell.angle_beta   90.00
_cell.angle_gamma   90.00
#
_symmetry.space_group_name_H-M   'P 1'
#
loop_
_entity.id
_entity.type
_entity.pdbx_description
1 polymer ?
#
loop_
_entity_poly.entity_id
_entity_poly.type
_entity_poly.pdbx_seq_one_letter_code
_entity_poly.pdbx_strand_id
1 'polypeptide(L)' 'MPIVLFGREFWERLIDFDFLAESGLISLNDLKLFHFADSAEEAWMHIQAGTSEFHNAPENT' A
#
# COMPACT_ATOMS: atom_id res chain seq x y z
N MET A 1 4.34 6.42 1.21
CA MET A 1 3.65 6.23 2.50
C MET A 1 2.70 5.06 2.28
N PRO A 2 2.85 3.94 3.02
CA PRO A 2 2.06 2.74 2.79
C PRO A 2 0.60 2.95 3.20
N ILE A 3 -0.33 2.41 2.41
CA ILE A 3 -1.76 2.34 2.72
C ILE A 3 -2.07 0.89 3.09
N VAL A 4 -2.37 0.65 4.36
CA VAL A 4 -2.70 -0.69 4.85
C VAL A 4 -4.20 -0.87 4.93
N LEU A 5 -4.72 -1.88 4.24
CA LEU A 5 -6.13 -2.24 4.16
C LEU A 5 -6.38 -3.52 4.96
N PHE A 6 -7.19 -3.44 6.01
CA PHE A 6 -7.53 -4.60 6.83
C PHE A 6 -8.63 -5.46 6.22
N GLY A 7 -8.46 -6.77 6.26
CA GLY A 7 -9.43 -7.74 5.75
C GLY A 7 -9.35 -7.88 4.22
N ARG A 8 -8.39 -8.65 3.73
CA ARG A 8 -8.11 -8.80 2.28
C ARG A 8 -9.37 -9.15 1.48
N GLU A 9 -10.10 -10.18 1.92
CA GLU A 9 -11.27 -10.70 1.20
C GLU A 9 -12.35 -9.61 1.01
N PHE A 10 -12.51 -8.72 1.99
CA PHE A 10 -13.47 -7.63 1.89
C PHE A 10 -13.08 -6.65 0.78
N TRP A 11 -11.81 -6.25 0.73
CA TRP A 11 -11.34 -5.24 -0.23
C TRP A 11 -11.21 -5.78 -1.65
N GLU A 12 -10.71 -7.00 -1.83
CA GLU A 12 -10.64 -7.65 -3.16
C GLU A 12 -12.05 -7.85 -3.77
N ARG A 13 -13.09 -7.96 -2.94
CA ARG A 13 -14.49 -8.01 -3.40
C ARG A 13 -15.11 -6.64 -3.64
N LEU A 14 -14.65 -5.61 -2.93
CA LEU A 14 -15.21 -4.26 -3.00
C LEU A 14 -14.63 -3.47 -4.18
N ILE A 15 -13.33 -3.61 -4.44
CA ILE A 15 -12.59 -2.82 -5.42
C ILE A 15 -11.65 -3.73 -6.20
N ASP A 16 -11.73 -3.63 -7.53
CA ASP A 16 -10.73 -4.19 -8.44
C ASP A 16 -9.66 -3.11 -8.72
N PHE A 17 -8.54 -3.18 -7.98
CA PHE A 17 -7.46 -2.19 -8.06
C PHE A 17 -6.72 -2.25 -9.40
N ASP A 18 -6.58 -3.43 -10.00
CA ASP A 18 -5.95 -3.61 -11.30
C ASP A 18 -6.79 -2.93 -12.38
N PHE A 19 -8.12 -3.10 -12.33
CA PHE A 19 -9.04 -2.41 -13.23
C PHE A 19 -8.97 -0.87 -13.09
N LEU A 20 -8.82 -0.34 -11.87
CA LEU A 20 -8.62 1.10 -11.66
C LEU A 20 -7.33 1.59 -12.34
N ALA A 21 -6.25 0.81 -12.27
CA ALA A 21 -4.98 1.16 -12.89
C ALA A 21 -5.05 1.07 -14.43
N GLU A 22 -5.65 0.00 -14.96
CA GLU A 22 -5.87 -0.19 -16.40
C GLU A 22 -6.78 0.90 -16.99
N SER A 23 -7.79 1.34 -16.23
CA SER A 23 -8.70 2.43 -16.62
C SER A 23 -8.08 3.82 -16.49
N GLY A 24 -6.83 3.93 -15.98
CA GLY A 24 -6.12 5.19 -15.80
C GLY A 24 -6.65 6.07 -14.67
N LEU A 25 -7.43 5.50 -13.74
CA LEU A 25 -7.92 6.22 -12.55
C LEU A 25 -6.85 6.32 -11.45
N ILE A 26 -5.92 5.36 -11.43
CA ILE A 26 -4.68 5.39 -10.67
C ILE A 26 -3.51 4.99 -11.58
N SER A 27 -2.26 5.29 -11.21
CA SER A 27 -1.11 4.78 -11.96
C SER A 27 -0.82 3.33 -11.58
N LEU A 28 -0.22 2.56 -12.50
CA LEU A 28 0.23 1.19 -12.20
C LEU A 28 1.22 1.13 -11.02
N ASN A 29 1.99 2.20 -10.79
CA ASN A 29 2.93 2.24 -9.67
C ASN A 29 2.22 2.45 -8.32
N ASP A 30 1.00 3.02 -8.33
CA ASP A 30 0.21 3.23 -7.11
C ASP A 30 -0.29 1.91 -6.52
N LEU A 31 -0.38 0.84 -7.31
CA LEU A 31 -0.69 -0.51 -6.81
C LEU A 31 0.27 -0.95 -5.70
N LYS A 32 1.52 -0.49 -5.73
CA LYS A 32 2.53 -0.79 -4.71
C LYS A 32 2.29 -0.08 -3.38
N LEU A 33 1.42 0.93 -3.35
CA LEU A 33 1.08 1.66 -2.12
C LEU A 33 0.09 0.88 -1.26
N PHE A 34 -0.72 -0.01 -1.85
CA PHE A 34 -1.72 -0.79 -1.14
C PHE A 34 -1.12 -2.08 -0.60
N HIS A 35 -1.30 -2.30 0.69
CA HIS A 35 -0.90 -3.52 1.38
C HIS A 35 -2.10 -4.06 2.15
N PHE A 36 -2.36 -5.36 2.03
CA PHE A 36 -3.43 -6.00 2.79
C PHE A 36 -2.88 -6.57 4.08
N ALA A 37 -3.68 -6.51 5.14
CA ALA A 37 -3.35 -7.17 6.40
C ALA A 37 -4.59 -7.81 7.02
N ASP A 38 -4.44 -9.01 7.58
CA ASP A 38 -5.50 -9.69 8.34
C ASP A 38 -5.20 -9.72 9.85
N SER A 39 -4.06 -9.13 10.26
CA SER A 39 -3.66 -8.98 11.66
C SER A 39 -2.94 -7.65 11.92
N ALA A 40 -2.94 -7.21 13.17
CA ALA A 40 -2.22 -5.99 13.58
C ALA A 40 -0.70 -6.10 13.37
N GLU A 41 -0.13 -7.30 13.55
CA GLU A 41 1.29 -7.57 13.34
C GLU A 41 1.68 -7.37 11.87
N GLU A 42 0.90 -7.94 10.94
CA GLU A 42 1.12 -7.79 9.50
C GLU A 42 1.01 -6.33 9.06
N ALA A 43 0.02 -5.60 9.58
CA ALA A 43 -0.11 -4.17 9.33
C ALA A 43 1.12 -3.38 9.82
N TRP A 44 1.65 -3.72 11.00
CA TRP A 44 2.84 -3.08 11.54
C TRP A 44 4.07 -3.33 10.67
N MET A 45 4.24 -4.55 10.14
CA MET A 45 5.32 -4.89 9.21
C MET A 45 5.29 -3.99 7.97
N HIS A 46 4.11 -3.76 7.38
CA HIS A 46 3.95 -2.87 6.22
C HIS A 46 4.28 -1.41 6.54
N ILE A 47 3.83 -0.91 7.69
CA ILE A 47 4.13 0.46 8.13
C ILE A 47 5.63 0.65 8.35
N GLN A 48 6.30 -0.30 9.00
CA GLN A 48 7.74 -0.23 9.27
C GLN A 48 8.56 -0.28 7.97
N ALA A 49 8.20 -1.16 7.04
CA ALA A 49 8.85 -1.25 5.73
C ALA A 49 8.73 0.06 4.95
N GLY A 50 7.52 0.61 4.84
CA GLY A 50 7.29 1.86 4.12
C GLY A 50 7.89 3.10 4.80
N THR A 51 8.10 3.08 6.13
CA THR A 51 8.73 4.19 6.88
C THR A 51 10.25 4.17 6.76
N SER A 52 10.85 2.98 6.63
CA SER A 52 12.31 2.82 6.48
C SER A 52 12.84 3.40 5.16
N GLU A 53 12.00 3.49 4.13
CA GLU A 53 12.33 4.16 2.86
C GLU A 53 12.41 5.69 3.00
N PHE A 54 11.67 6.30 3.94
CA PHE A 54 11.74 7.74 4.21
C PHE A 54 12.97 8.13 5.05
N HIS A 55 13.41 7.28 5.97
CA HIS A 55 14.56 7.57 6.83
C HIS A 55 15.90 7.58 6.07
N ASN A 56 15.98 6.97 4.87
CA ASN A 56 17.19 6.95 4.03
C ASN A 56 17.21 8.03 2.94
N ALA A 57 16.27 8.97 2.93
CA ALA A 57 16.36 10.14 2.05
C ALA A 57 17.51 11.04 2.54
N PRO A 58 18.47 11.46 1.68
CA PRO A 58 19.59 12.28 2.12
C PRO A 58 19.06 13.60 2.68
N GLU A 59 19.37 13.89 3.94
CA GLU A 59 19.04 15.16 4.58
C GLU A 59 19.83 16.30 3.90
N ASN A 60 19.07 17.20 3.26
CA ASN A 60 19.41 18.59 2.97
C ASN A 60 20.54 18.89 1.95
N THR A 61 20.16 19.43 0.78
CA THR A 61 20.95 20.42 0.03
C THR A 61 20.28 21.78 0.17
#